data_AF-A0A845AHS7-F1
#
_entry.id   AF-A0A845AHS7-F1
#
_cell.length_a   1.000
_cell.length_b   1.000
_cell.length_c   1.000
_cell.angle_alpha   90.00
_cell.angle_beta   90.00
_cell.angle_gamma   90.00
#
_symmetry.space_group_name_H-M   'P 1'
#
loop_
_entity.id
_entity.type
_entity.pdbx_description
1 polymer ?
#
loop_
_entity_poly.entity_id
_entity_poly.type
_entity_poly.pdbx_seq_one_letter_code
_entity_poly.pdbx_strand_id
1 'polypeptide(L)'
;MNFAIMLASVAAISSLTGNAAGATSMVPSGGVEKSACTLVNSAKAGALVDIPIRVIDGRVYVQASVNGQGPFTFAVDTGASGFGRADMKLVSKLHLKFSGERNSSDGASMSWA
;
A
#
# COMPACT_ATOMS: atom_id res chain seq x y z
N MET A 1 15.53 -4.20 -31.21
CA MET A 1 15.39 -3.21 -30.13
C MET A 1 15.04 -3.97 -28.87
N ASN A 2 16.00 -4.16 -27.95
CA ASN A 2 15.81 -4.99 -26.77
C ASN A 2 15.06 -4.20 -25.68
N PHE A 3 13.85 -4.65 -25.34
CA PHE A 3 13.08 -4.18 -24.20
C PHE A 3 13.51 -4.94 -22.94
N ALA A 4 13.95 -4.23 -21.90
CA ALA A 4 14.17 -4.80 -20.58
C ALA A 4 12.86 -4.74 -19.77
N ILE A 5 12.26 -5.90 -19.53
CA ILE A 5 11.06 -6.06 -18.70
C ILE A 5 11.51 -6.12 -17.24
N MET A 6 11.00 -5.21 -16.40
CA MET A 6 11.14 -5.29 -14.94
C MET A 6 10.39 -6.52 -14.43
N LEU A 7 11.12 -7.53 -13.94
CA LEU A 7 10.56 -8.70 -13.27
C LEU A 7 10.45 -8.38 -11.77
N ALA A 8 9.21 -8.17 -11.30
CA ALA A 8 8.89 -8.23 -9.87
C ALA A 8 8.44 -9.66 -9.55
N SER A 9 9.25 -10.40 -8.80
CA SER A 9 8.91 -11.75 -8.36
C SER A 9 8.07 -11.66 -7.07
N VAL A 10 6.78 -11.98 -7.16
CA VAL A 10 5.93 -12.28 -6.01
C VAL A 10 5.49 -13.73 -6.14
N ALA A 11 5.89 -14.58 -5.20
CA ALA A 11 5.47 -15.97 -5.15
C ALA A 11 4.55 -16.18 -3.93
N ALA A 12 3.30 -16.55 -4.20
CA ALA A 12 2.61 -17.67 -3.55
C ALA A 12 1.20 -17.83 -4.16
N ILE A 13 0.95 -19.03 -4.67
CA ILE A 13 -0.34 -19.51 -5.18
C ILE A 13 -1.04 -20.17 -4.00
N SER A 14 -2.31 -19.84 -3.77
CA SER A 14 -3.31 -20.82 -3.31
C SER A 14 -4.71 -20.24 -3.51
N SER A 15 -5.42 -20.84 -4.46
CA SER A 15 -6.82 -20.62 -4.76
C SER A 15 -7.72 -21.14 -3.64
N LEU A 16 -8.62 -20.30 -3.13
CA LEU A 16 -9.82 -20.78 -2.46
C LEU A 16 -11.03 -20.01 -3.00
N THR A 17 -11.82 -20.73 -3.77
CA THR A 17 -13.17 -20.41 -4.22
C THR A 17 -14.10 -20.28 -3.01
N GLY A 18 -14.98 -19.28 -2.98
CA GLY A 18 -16.01 -19.18 -1.94
C GLY A 18 -16.99 -18.04 -2.20
N ASN A 19 -18.25 -18.42 -2.40
CA ASN A 19 -19.38 -17.68 -2.95
C ASN A 19 -19.89 -16.49 -2.10
N ALA A 20 -20.52 -15.53 -2.78
CA ALA A 20 -21.15 -14.32 -2.24
C ALA A 20 -22.41 -14.58 -1.40
N ALA A 21 -22.71 -13.70 -0.42
CA ALA A 21 -24.07 -13.20 -0.12
C ALA A 21 -24.09 -12.11 0.97
N GLY A 22 -24.59 -10.93 0.59
CA GLY A 22 -25.52 -10.05 1.34
C GLY A 22 -25.42 -9.82 2.85
N ALA A 23 -25.16 -8.55 3.19
CA ALA A 23 -25.95 -7.70 4.11
C ALA A 23 -26.20 -8.16 5.57
N THR A 24 -25.65 -7.42 6.54
CA THR A 24 -26.34 -6.37 7.33
C THR A 24 -25.56 -6.07 8.62
N SER A 25 -25.41 -4.78 8.92
CA SER A 25 -24.81 -4.29 10.16
C SER A 25 -25.84 -4.36 11.29
N MET A 26 -25.72 -5.36 12.16
CA MET A 26 -26.26 -5.34 13.51
C MET A 26 -25.12 -5.70 14.44
N VAL A 27 -24.83 -4.82 15.41
CA VAL A 27 -23.85 -5.07 16.48
C VAL A 27 -24.65 -5.53 17.71
N PRO A 28 -24.71 -6.83 18.03
CA PRO A 28 -25.08 -7.27 19.35
C PRO A 28 -23.82 -7.19 20.23
N SER A 29 -23.79 -6.21 21.13
CA SER A 29 -22.87 -6.24 22.28
C SER A 29 -23.29 -7.40 23.17
N GLY A 30 -22.55 -8.51 23.09
CA GLY A 30 -22.91 -9.77 23.75
C GLY A 30 -22.10 -11.00 23.34
N GLY A 31 -21.03 -10.83 22.55
CA GLY A 31 -20.02 -11.87 22.33
C GLY A 31 -18.72 -11.47 23.01
N VAL A 32 -17.87 -12.44 23.39
CA VAL A 32 -16.49 -12.15 23.77
C VAL A 32 -15.77 -11.58 22.55
N GLU A 33 -15.93 -10.28 22.33
CA GLU A 33 -15.18 -9.54 21.33
C GLU A 33 -13.71 -9.66 21.70
N LYS A 34 -12.95 -10.38 20.87
CA LYS A 34 -11.50 -10.51 21.05
C LYS A 34 -10.94 -9.10 21.19
N SER A 35 -10.26 -8.83 22.31
CA SER A 35 -9.66 -7.53 22.55
C SER A 35 -8.79 -7.11 21.36
N ALA A 36 -8.69 -5.81 21.09
CA ALA A 36 -7.84 -5.30 20.01
C ALA A 36 -6.41 -5.87 20.10
N CYS A 37 -5.87 -5.99 21.32
CA CYS A 37 -4.57 -6.60 21.57
C CYS A 37 -4.52 -8.08 21.17
N THR A 38 -5.56 -8.87 21.46
CA THR A 38 -5.63 -10.28 21.06
C THR A 38 -5.63 -10.40 19.53
N LEU A 39 -6.39 -9.55 18.84
CA LEU A 39 -6.44 -9.54 17.37
C LEU A 39 -5.09 -9.18 16.75
N VAL A 40 -4.43 -8.14 17.25
CA VAL A 40 -3.10 -7.72 16.78
C VAL A 40 -2.07 -8.83 17.00
N ASN A 41 -2.04 -9.43 18.20
CA ASN A 41 -1.08 -10.48 18.52
C ASN A 41 -1.31 -11.74 17.68
N SER A 42 -2.57 -12.14 17.45
CA SER A 42 -2.89 -13.26 16.56
C SER A 42 -2.50 -12.97 15.11
N ALA A 43 -2.79 -11.77 14.60
CA ALA A 43 -2.40 -11.36 13.26
C ALA A 43 -0.87 -11.35 13.09
N LYS A 44 -0.13 -10.86 14.09
CA LYS A 44 1.33 -10.83 14.09
C LYS A 44 1.94 -12.23 14.15
N ALA A 45 1.40 -13.12 14.98
CA ALA A 45 1.89 -14.49 15.12
C ALA A 45 1.74 -15.31 13.84
N GLY A 46 0.74 -15.00 13.01
CA GLY A 46 0.50 -15.66 11.71
C GLY A 46 1.04 -14.89 10.50
N ALA A 47 1.74 -13.76 10.69
CA ALA A 47 2.18 -12.93 9.58
C ALA A 47 3.35 -13.57 8.83
N LEU A 48 3.22 -13.67 7.50
CA LEU A 48 4.32 -14.10 6.63
C LEU A 48 5.43 -13.03 6.54
N VAL A 49 5.07 -11.76 6.69
CA VAL A 49 5.99 -10.62 6.65
C VAL A 49 5.52 -9.61 7.70
N ASP A 50 6.46 -9.11 8.50
CA ASP A 50 6.24 -7.97 9.41
C ASP A 50 6.84 -6.72 8.77
N ILE A 51 5.99 -5.75 8.41
CA ILE A 51 6.42 -4.49 7.75
C ILE A 51 6.28 -3.34 8.76
N PRO A 52 7.38 -2.66 9.13
CA PRO A 52 7.30 -1.51 10.02
C PRO A 52 6.57 -0.36 9.32
N ILE A 53 5.48 0.11 9.93
CA ILE A 53 4.73 1.28 9.49
C ILE A 53 4.88 2.41 10.50
N ARG A 54 4.89 3.66 10.03
CA ARG A 54 4.74 4.84 10.89
C ARG A 54 3.44 5.54 10.57
N VAL A 55 2.72 5.94 11.62
CA VAL A 55 1.54 6.80 11.50
C VAL A 55 1.95 8.20 11.95
N ILE A 56 1.87 9.17 11.04
CA ILE A 56 2.19 10.58 11.31
C ILE A 56 1.00 11.40 10.81
N ASP A 57 0.38 12.17 11.70
CA ASP A 57 -0.78 13.03 11.39
C ASP A 57 -1.91 12.29 10.64
N GLY A 58 -2.20 11.06 11.08
CA GLY A 58 -3.24 10.20 10.48
C GLY A 58 -2.87 9.57 9.14
N ARG A 59 -1.65 9.76 8.64
CA ARG A 59 -1.16 9.17 7.39
C ARG A 59 -0.22 8.00 7.68
N VAL A 60 -0.38 6.92 6.91
CA VAL A 60 0.46 5.72 7.03
C VAL A 60 1.67 5.88 6.12
N TYR A 61 2.85 5.61 6.66
CA TYR A 61 4.12 5.64 5.95
C TYR A 61 4.85 4.31 6.05
N VAL A 62 5.43 3.88 4.95
CA VAL A 62 6.26 2.68 4.84
C VAL A 62 7.63 3.02 4.27
N GLN A 63 8.62 2.19 4.58
CA GLN A 63 9.94 2.29 3.98
C GLN A 63 10.13 1.21 2.91
N ALA A 64 10.64 1.60 1.74
CA ALA A 64 10.93 0.69 0.64
C ALA A 64 12.24 1.05 -0.05
N SER A 65 12.87 0.06 -0.68
CA SER A 65 13.95 0.29 -1.63
C SER A 65 13.38 0.45 -3.05
N VAL A 66 14.04 1.27 -3.86
CA VAL A 66 13.73 1.45 -5.28
C VAL A 66 15.00 1.19 -6.06
N ASN A 67 14.96 0.25 -7.01
CA ASN A 67 16.13 -0.19 -7.79
C ASN A 67 17.34 -0.51 -6.90
N GLY A 68 17.11 -1.19 -5.76
CA GLY A 68 18.16 -1.57 -4.80
C GLY A 68 18.68 -0.44 -3.91
N GLN A 69 18.23 0.79 -4.09
CA GLN A 69 18.62 1.94 -3.26
C GLN A 69 17.54 2.28 -2.24
N GLY A 70 17.93 2.79 -1.06
CA GLY A 70 17.00 3.16 0.00
C GLY A 70 17.58 2.94 1.41
N PRO A 71 16.74 2.96 2.47
CA PRO A 71 15.27 3.06 2.40
C PRO A 71 14.76 4.47 2.05
N PHE A 72 13.68 4.54 1.29
CA PHE A 72 12.90 5.75 1.02
C PHE A 72 11.53 5.64 1.69
N THR A 73 11.00 6.76 2.16
CA THR A 73 9.70 6.80 2.86
C THR A 73 8.58 7.14 1.87
N PHE A 74 7.55 6.31 1.82
CA PHE A 74 6.38 6.49 0.98
C PHE A 74 5.13 6.58 1.85
N ALA A 75 4.23 7.51 1.52
CA ALA A 75 2.89 7.52 2.08
C ALA A 75 2.06 6.43 1.38
N VAL A 76 1.23 5.73 2.16
CA VAL A 76 0.20 4.84 1.62
C VAL A 76 -1.01 5.70 1.26
N ASP A 77 -1.29 5.80 -0.04
CA ASP A 77 -2.37 6.62 -0.60
C ASP A 77 -3.34 5.72 -1.38
N THR A 78 -4.46 5.37 -0.75
CA THR A 78 -5.51 4.54 -1.36
C THR A 78 -6.45 5.35 -2.27
N GLY A 79 -6.37 6.68 -2.25
CA GLY A 79 -7.14 7.58 -3.13
C GLY A 79 -6.45 7.83 -4.47
N ALA A 80 -5.14 7.56 -4.55
CA ALA A 80 -4.37 7.64 -5.78
C ALA A 80 -4.81 6.59 -6.80
N SER A 81 -5.13 7.04 -8.01
CA SER A 81 -5.23 6.17 -9.19
C SER A 81 -3.86 5.95 -9.84
N GLY A 82 -3.65 4.78 -10.46
CA GLY A 82 -2.47 4.48 -11.26
C GLY A 82 -1.26 3.97 -10.47
N PHE A 83 -0.05 4.32 -10.94
CA PHE A 83 1.20 3.95 -10.29
C PHE A 83 1.52 4.97 -9.19
N GLY A 84 2.30 4.56 -8.19
CA GLY A 84 2.72 5.44 -7.09
C GLY A 84 3.41 6.72 -7.59
N ARG A 85 3.32 7.79 -6.79
CA ARG A 85 3.97 9.07 -7.06
C ARG A 85 5.35 9.09 -6.39
N ALA A 86 6.33 9.67 -7.08
CA ALA A 86 7.67 9.89 -6.55
C ALA A 86 8.02 11.38 -6.66
N ASP A 87 8.62 11.94 -5.61
CA ASP A 87 9.07 13.33 -5.65
C ASP A 87 10.29 13.49 -6.58
N MET A 88 10.52 14.73 -7.03
CA MET A 88 11.60 15.03 -7.96
C MET A 88 12.99 14.72 -7.36
N LYS A 89 13.13 14.80 -6.04
CA LYS A 89 14.38 14.48 -5.34
C LYS A 89 14.73 13.00 -5.48
N LEU A 90 13.76 12.11 -5.34
CA LEU A 90 13.91 10.67 -5.52
C LEU A 90 14.20 10.34 -6.99
N VAL A 91 13.44 10.94 -7.91
CA VAL A 91 13.63 10.77 -9.35
C VAL A 91 15.06 11.16 -9.77
N SER A 92 15.54 12.32 -9.33
CA SER A 92 16.91 12.78 -9.59
C SER A 92 17.95 11.87 -8.96
N LYS A 93 17.78 11.50 -7.68
CA LYS A 93 18.74 10.63 -6.97
C LYS A 93 18.94 9.28 -7.66
N LEU A 94 17.85 8.72 -8.20
CA LEU A 94 17.87 7.41 -8.85
C LEU A 94 18.12 7.49 -10.36
N HIS A 95 18.31 8.69 -10.91
CA HIS A 95 18.48 8.93 -12.35
C HIS A 95 17.40 8.23 -13.18
N LEU A 96 16.14 8.29 -12.73
CA LEU A 96 15.04 7.59 -13.40
C LEU A 96 14.78 8.22 -14.77
N LYS A 97 14.66 7.38 -15.79
CA LYS A 97 14.36 7.82 -17.14
C LYS A 97 12.88 8.16 -17.26
N PHE A 98 12.60 9.27 -17.95
CA PHE A 98 11.25 9.61 -18.37
C PHE A 98 10.76 8.62 -19.42
N SER A 99 9.60 8.00 -19.20
CA SER A 99 9.02 6.99 -20.10
C SER A 99 7.70 7.43 -20.74
N GLY A 100 7.22 8.63 -20.47
CA GLY A 100 5.96 9.19 -21.00
C GLY A 100 5.17 9.98 -19.96
N GLU A 101 4.05 10.56 -20.41
CA GLU A 101 3.11 11.30 -19.56
C GLU A 101 1.85 10.48 -19.31
N ARG A 102 1.31 10.60 -18.10
CA ARG A 102 0.02 10.01 -17.73
C ARG A 102 -0.78 11.03 -16.96
N ASN A 103 -1.94 11.40 -17.50
CA ASN A 103 -2.90 12.24 -16.81
C ASN A 103 -3.71 11.36 -15.84
N SER A 104 -3.76 11.74 -14.58
CA SER A 104 -4.60 11.11 -13.57
C SER A 104 -5.42 12.18 -12.87
N SER A 105 -6.74 12.01 -12.81
CA SER A 105 -7.63 12.78 -11.95
C SER A 105 -7.76 12.02 -10.63
N ASP A 106 -7.28 12.60 -9.53
CA ASP A 106 -7.24 11.98 -8.20
C ASP A 106 -8.13 12.70 -7.18
N GLY A 107 -9.06 13.56 -7.65
CA GLY A 107 -10.08 14.19 -6.81
C GLY A 107 -9.55 15.20 -5.79
N ALA A 108 -8.25 15.48 -5.75
CA ALA A 108 -7.69 16.54 -4.93
C ALA A 108 -8.06 17.91 -5.54
N SER A 109 -9.12 18.52 -5.03
CA SER A 109 -9.38 19.93 -5.33
C SER A 109 -8.35 20.80 -4.59
N MET A 110 -7.55 21.56 -5.34
CA MET A 110 -6.82 22.68 -4.76
C MET A 110 -7.84 23.81 -4.53
N SER A 111 -8.42 23.89 -3.33
CA SER A 111 -9.06 25.12 -2.88
C SER A 111 -7.97 26.02 -2.29
N TRP A 112 -7.63 27.10 -3.01
CA TRP A 112 -6.98 28.25 -2.42
C TRP A 112 -8.00 29.39 -2.38
N ALA A 113 -8.16 29.98 -1.20
CA ALA A 113 -8.83 31.26 -0.99
C ALA A 113 -7.80 32.39 -1.10
#